data_AF-A0A6J3HHT7-F1
#
_entry.id   AF-A0A6J3HHT7-F1
#
_cell.length_a   1.000
_cell.length_b   1.000
_cell.length_c   1.000
_cell.angle_alpha   90.00
_cell.angle_beta   90.00
_cell.angle_gamma   90.00
#
_symmetry.space_group_name_H-M   'P 1'
#
loop_
_entity.id
_entity.type
_entity.pdbx_description
1 polymer ?
#
loop_
_entity_poly.entity_id
_entity_poly.type
_entity_poly.pdbx_seq_one_letter_code
_entity_poly.pdbx_strand_id
1 'polypeptide(L)'
;MLIAFKFCLQYTRKAEFRKLCDNLRMHLSQIQRHHNQSTAINLNNPESQSMHLETRLVQLDSAISMELWQEAFKAVEDIHGLFSLSKKPPKPQLMANYYNKVSTVFWKSGNALFHASTLHRLYHLSREMRKNLTQDEMQR
;
A
#
# COMPACT_ATOMS: atom_id res chain seq x y z
N MET A 1 -5.29 10.08 11.21
CA MET A 1 -4.71 8.72 11.21
C MET A 1 -3.21 8.72 10.95
N LEU A 2 -2.69 9.53 10.02
CA LEU A 2 -1.24 9.64 9.77
C LEU A 2 -0.41 10.01 11.02
N ILE A 3 -0.95 10.87 11.89
CA ILE A 3 -0.32 11.23 13.18
C ILE A 3 -0.20 10.01 14.12
N ALA A 4 -1.19 9.11 14.11
CA ALA A 4 -1.18 7.92 14.95
C ALA A 4 -0.11 6.90 14.50
N PHE A 5 0.12 6.77 13.19
CA PHE A 5 1.24 5.97 12.68
C PHE A 5 2.60 6.56 13.07
N LYS A 6 2.77 7.88 12.92
CA LYS A 6 3.99 8.57 13.38
C LYS A 6 4.25 8.35 14.87
N PHE A 7 3.21 8.46 15.70
CA PHE A 7 3.29 8.16 17.13
C PHE A 7 3.75 6.70 17.38
N CYS A 8 3.13 5.73 16.70
CA CYS A 8 3.51 4.33 16.88
C CYS A 8 4.96 4.06 16.48
N LEU A 9 5.42 4.69 15.40
CA LEU A 9 6.80 4.57 14.92
C LEU A 9 7.79 5.23 15.90
N GLN A 10 7.52 6.47 16.33
CA GLN A 10 8.38 7.24 17.21
C GLN A 10 8.61 6.56 18.57
N TYR A 11 7.58 5.90 19.11
CA TYR A 11 7.62 5.26 20.43
C TYR A 11 7.62 3.74 20.36
N THR A 12 7.88 3.15 19.19
CA THR A 12 7.97 1.69 18.97
C THR A 12 6.75 0.91 19.49
N ARG A 13 5.54 1.49 19.37
CA ARG A 13 4.28 0.94 19.90
C ARG A 13 3.70 -0.12 18.97
N LYS A 14 4.35 -1.28 18.89
CA LYS A 14 3.99 -2.38 17.98
C LYS A 14 2.59 -2.96 18.22
N ALA A 15 2.13 -3.02 19.47
CA ALA A 15 0.80 -3.57 19.79
C ALA A 15 -0.31 -2.61 19.35
N GLU A 16 -0.15 -1.32 19.62
CA GLU A 16 -1.06 -0.25 19.24
C GLU A 16 -1.11 -0.08 17.73
N PHE A 17 0.02 -0.22 17.05
CA PHE A 17 0.08 -0.23 15.59
C PHE A 17 -0.81 -1.32 14.98
N ARG A 18 -0.76 -2.55 15.51
CA ARG A 18 -1.61 -3.66 15.04
C ARG A 18 -3.09 -3.34 15.26
N LYS A 19 -3.46 -2.89 16.46
CA LYS A 19 -4.84 -2.46 16.77
C LYS A 19 -5.33 -1.36 15.84
N LEU A 20 -4.45 -0.40 15.50
CA LEU A 20 -4.75 0.67 14.55
C LEU A 20 -5.01 0.12 13.14
N CYS A 21 -4.22 -0.85 12.67
CA CYS A 21 -4.44 -1.52 11.39
C CYS A 21 -5.77 -2.28 11.35
N ASP A 22 -6.15 -2.95 12.44
CA ASP A 22 -7.42 -3.66 12.52
C ASP A 22 -8.63 -2.71 12.56
N ASN A 23 -8.55 -1.64 13.34
CA ASN A 23 -9.55 -0.58 13.35
C ASN A 23 -9.76 0.02 11.95
N LEU A 24 -8.66 0.18 11.21
CA LEU A 24 -8.68 0.68 9.84
C LEU A 24 -9.41 -0.24 8.87
N ARG A 25 -9.24 -1.56 9.00
CA ARG A 25 -9.98 -2.56 8.20
C ARG A 25 -11.45 -2.61 8.58
N MET A 26 -11.73 -2.58 9.87
CA MET A 26 -13.09 -2.52 10.40
C MET A 26 -13.81 -1.29 9.85
N HIS A 27 -13.22 -0.09 9.93
CA HIS A 27 -13.83 1.14 9.42
C HIS A 27 -14.10 1.06 7.91
N LEU A 28 -13.18 0.51 7.12
CA LEU A 28 -13.42 0.33 5.68
C LEU A 28 -14.60 -0.61 5.41
N SER A 29 -14.70 -1.72 6.15
CA SER A 29 -15.85 -2.63 6.04
C SER A 29 -17.17 -1.94 6.44
N GLN A 30 -17.15 -1.11 7.47
CA GLN A 30 -18.32 -0.34 7.90
C GLN A 30 -18.79 0.65 6.82
N ILE A 31 -17.85 1.33 6.14
CA ILE A 31 -18.16 2.24 5.02
C ILE A 31 -18.86 1.48 3.89
N GLN A 32 -18.36 0.30 3.53
CA GLN A 32 -18.95 -0.51 2.46
C GLN A 32 -20.38 -0.98 2.81
N ARG A 33 -20.61 -1.35 4.08
CA ARG A 33 -21.93 -1.81 4.56
C ARG A 33 -22.97 -0.70 4.62
N HIS A 34 -22.56 0.52 5.00
CA HIS A 34 -23.47 1.64 5.27
C HIS A 34 -23.54 2.66 4.12
N HIS A 35 -23.24 2.26 2.88
CA HIS A 35 -23.17 3.16 1.73
C HIS A 35 -24.47 3.89 1.36
N ASN A 36 -25.62 3.44 1.89
CA ASN A 36 -26.94 4.00 1.60
C ASN A 36 -27.35 5.17 2.52
N GLN A 37 -26.52 5.53 3.50
CA GLN A 37 -26.81 6.68 4.38
C GLN A 37 -26.51 8.01 3.67
N SER A 38 -27.30 9.05 3.94
CA SER A 38 -27.12 10.36 3.30
C SER A 38 -25.76 11.01 3.57
N THR A 39 -25.13 10.67 4.70
CA THR A 39 -23.81 11.14 5.11
C THR A 39 -22.70 10.11 4.86
N ALA A 40 -22.99 9.02 4.15
CA ALA A 40 -22.03 7.96 3.89
C ALA A 40 -20.86 8.43 3.02
N ILE A 41 -19.66 7.91 3.31
CA ILE A 41 -18.48 8.13 2.46
C ILE A 41 -18.68 7.38 1.14
N ASN A 42 -18.65 8.11 0.04
CA ASN A 42 -18.74 7.52 -1.29
C ASN A 42 -17.36 7.01 -1.74
N LEU A 43 -17.15 5.70 -1.68
CA LEU A 43 -15.90 5.08 -2.15
C LEU A 43 -15.68 5.16 -3.66
N ASN A 44 -16.66 5.62 -4.46
CA ASN A 44 -16.44 5.92 -5.88
C ASN A 44 -15.90 7.34 -6.12
N ASN A 45 -15.93 8.22 -5.10
CA ASN A 45 -15.36 9.55 -5.20
C ASN A 45 -13.81 9.43 -5.24
N PRO A 46 -13.13 10.02 -6.24
CA PRO A 46 -11.69 9.91 -6.40
C PRO A 46 -10.87 10.49 -5.23
N GLU A 47 -11.32 11.59 -4.61
CA GLU A 47 -10.62 12.17 -3.46
C GLU A 47 -10.65 11.23 -2.26
N SER A 48 -11.81 10.62 -2.00
CA SER A 48 -11.99 9.63 -0.94
C SER A 48 -11.08 8.42 -1.15
N GLN A 49 -11.04 7.88 -2.37
CA GLN A 49 -10.12 6.78 -2.70
C GLN A 49 -8.66 7.18 -2.52
N SER A 50 -8.27 8.38 -2.95
CA SER A 50 -6.90 8.89 -2.78
C SER A 50 -6.51 8.96 -1.30
N MET A 51 -7.39 9.47 -0.43
CA MET A 51 -7.12 9.55 1.02
C MET A 51 -7.01 8.16 1.67
N HIS A 52 -7.86 7.21 1.28
CA HIS A 52 -7.78 5.82 1.77
C HIS A 52 -6.47 5.15 1.34
N LEU A 53 -6.09 5.33 0.08
CA LEU A 53 -4.86 4.78 -0.47
C LEU A 53 -3.63 5.38 0.19
N GLU A 54 -3.57 6.71 0.35
CA GLU A 54 -2.47 7.40 1.03
C GLU A 54 -2.30 6.89 2.46
N THR A 55 -3.41 6.73 3.19
CA THR A 55 -3.38 6.18 4.55
C THR A 55 -2.77 4.77 4.58
N ARG A 56 -3.14 3.91 3.62
CA ARG A 56 -2.60 2.54 3.54
C ARG A 56 -1.14 2.50 3.11
N LEU A 57 -0.70 3.41 2.24
CA LEU A 57 0.70 3.51 1.86
C LEU A 57 1.58 3.92 3.05
N VAL A 58 1.13 4.87 3.87
CA VAL A 58 1.84 5.24 5.11
C VAL A 58 1.80 4.10 6.15
N GLN A 59 0.70 3.34 6.22
CA GLN A 59 0.63 2.12 7.04
C GLN A 59 1.70 1.11 6.61
N LEU A 60 1.81 0.84 5.30
CA LEU A 60 2.83 -0.06 4.75
C LEU A 60 4.24 0.41 5.10
N ASP A 61 4.54 1.70 4.90
CA ASP A 61 5.85 2.27 5.23
C ASP A 61 6.18 2.12 6.70
N SER A 62 5.23 2.45 7.57
CA SER A 62 5.41 2.34 9.01
C SER A 62 5.60 0.89 9.45
N ALA A 63 4.87 -0.06 8.85
CA ALA A 63 5.03 -1.49 9.13
C ALA A 63 6.41 -2.00 8.71
N ILE A 64 6.91 -1.58 7.53
CA ILE A 64 8.26 -1.90 7.06
C ILE A 64 9.32 -1.31 7.99
N SER A 65 9.21 -0.03 8.37
CA SER A 65 10.16 0.63 9.26
C SER A 65 10.22 -0.01 10.67
N MET A 66 9.12 -0.62 11.13
CA MET A 66 9.06 -1.33 12.41
C MET A 66 9.34 -2.84 12.27
N GLU A 67 9.69 -3.30 11.07
CA GLU A 67 9.93 -4.70 10.69
C GLU A 67 8.75 -5.64 11.01
N LEU A 68 7.53 -5.13 10.93
CA LEU A 68 6.30 -5.89 11.12
C LEU A 68 5.88 -6.54 9.79
N TRP A 69 6.66 -7.50 9.31
CA TRP A 69 6.51 -8.07 7.96
C TRP A 69 5.13 -8.68 7.68
N GLN A 70 4.51 -9.33 8.67
CA GLN A 70 3.15 -9.83 8.54
C GLN A 70 2.11 -8.71 8.40
N GLU A 71 2.27 -7.59 9.12
CA GLU A 71 1.37 -6.44 8.99
C GLU A 71 1.62 -5.67 7.70
N ALA A 72 2.87 -5.59 7.26
CA ALA A 72 3.22 -5.05 5.96
C ALA A 72 2.55 -5.86 4.84
N PHE A 73 2.58 -7.20 4.92
CA PHE A 73 1.89 -8.06 3.96
C PHE A 73 0.38 -7.82 3.93
N LYS A 74 -0.28 -7.79 5.10
CA LYS A 74 -1.72 -7.46 5.15
C LYS A 74 -2.01 -6.06 4.58
N ALA A 75 -1.13 -5.08 4.80
CA ALA A 75 -1.28 -3.75 4.22
C ALA A 75 -1.16 -3.76 2.68
N VAL A 76 -0.31 -4.62 2.12
CA VAL A 76 -0.23 -4.85 0.66
C VAL A 76 -1.55 -5.39 0.11
N GLU A 77 -2.16 -6.37 0.79
CA GLU A 77 -3.48 -6.91 0.42
C GLU A 77 -4.57 -5.82 0.50
N ASP A 78 -4.56 -5.02 1.56
CA ASP A 78 -5.50 -3.89 1.72
C ASP A 78 -5.36 -2.86 0.58
N ILE A 79 -4.12 -2.53 0.18
CA ILE A 79 -3.84 -1.61 -0.94
C ILE A 79 -4.34 -2.21 -2.26
N HIS A 80 -4.06 -3.50 -2.50
CA HIS A 80 -4.53 -4.17 -3.69
C HIS A 80 -6.06 -4.15 -3.79
N GLY A 81 -6.76 -4.45 -2.68
CA GLY A 81 -8.22 -4.35 -2.62
C GLY A 81 -8.74 -2.95 -2.94
N LEU A 82 -8.06 -1.88 -2.49
CA LEU A 82 -8.42 -0.51 -2.86
C LEU A 82 -8.21 -0.23 -4.35
N PHE A 83 -7.17 -0.79 -4.99
CA PHE A 83 -7.01 -0.68 -6.43
C PHE A 83 -8.14 -1.36 -7.20
N SER A 84 -8.60 -2.53 -6.74
CA SER A 84 -9.74 -3.23 -7.35
C SER A 84 -11.05 -2.44 -7.24
N LEU A 85 -11.21 -1.62 -6.21
CA LEU A 85 -12.36 -0.72 -6.05
C LEU A 85 -12.24 0.55 -6.91
N SER A 86 -11.04 0.93 -7.33
CA SER A 86 -10.81 2.10 -8.18
C SER A 86 -11.11 1.81 -9.64
N LYS A 87 -11.93 2.65 -10.26
CA LYS A 87 -12.13 2.64 -11.72
C LYS A 87 -10.99 3.33 -12.48
N LYS A 88 -10.16 4.12 -11.79
CA LYS A 88 -9.05 4.85 -12.41
C LYS A 88 -7.73 4.16 -12.06
N PRO A 89 -6.88 3.87 -13.06
CA PRO A 89 -5.56 3.33 -12.79
C PRO A 89 -4.73 4.33 -11.96
N PRO A 90 -3.98 3.88 -10.94
CA PRO A 90 -3.08 4.75 -10.18
C PRO A 90 -1.97 5.31 -11.08
N LYS A 91 -1.39 6.45 -10.68
CA LYS A 91 -0.26 7.05 -11.41
C LYS A 91 0.91 6.06 -11.49
N PRO A 92 1.57 5.87 -12.66
CA PRO A 92 2.68 4.92 -12.81
C PRO A 92 3.80 5.10 -11.77
N GLN A 93 4.18 6.34 -11.45
CA GLN A 93 5.20 6.62 -10.42
C GLN A 93 4.82 6.10 -9.03
N LEU A 94 3.53 6.20 -8.67
CA LEU A 94 3.03 5.66 -7.42
C LEU A 94 3.11 4.13 -7.42
N MET A 95 2.80 3.50 -8.57
CA MET A 95 2.87 2.04 -8.74
C MET A 95 4.30 1.52 -8.68
N ALA A 96 5.26 2.25 -9.24
CA ALA A 96 6.68 1.88 -9.15
C ALA A 96 7.14 1.89 -7.67
N ASN A 97 6.81 2.95 -6.94
CA ASN A 97 7.14 3.05 -5.51
C ASN A 97 6.44 1.96 -4.68
N TYR A 98 5.18 1.64 -5.00
CA TYR A 98 4.44 0.56 -4.36
C TYR A 98 5.10 -0.80 -4.61
N TYR A 99 5.40 -1.16 -5.86
CA TYR A 99 6.02 -2.45 -6.19
C TYR A 99 7.43 -2.59 -5.59
N ASN A 100 8.21 -1.50 -5.48
CA ASN A 100 9.47 -1.49 -4.75
C ASN A 100 9.32 -1.89 -3.26
N LYS A 101 8.26 -1.41 -2.60
CA LYS A 101 7.98 -1.76 -1.20
C LYS A 101 7.48 -3.20 -1.08
N VAL A 102 6.59 -3.60 -1.98
CA VAL A 102 6.03 -4.96 -2.04
C VAL A 102 7.14 -6.00 -2.27
N SER A 103 8.09 -5.73 -3.17
CA SER A 103 9.22 -6.64 -3.42
C SER A 103 10.06 -6.83 -2.16
N THR A 104 10.29 -5.76 -1.39
CA THR A 104 10.99 -5.82 -0.09
C THR A 104 10.24 -6.67 0.92
N VAL A 105 8.91 -6.50 1.03
CA VAL A 105 8.07 -7.29 1.93
C VAL A 105 8.13 -8.78 1.57
N PHE A 106 7.99 -9.13 0.29
CA PHE A 106 8.07 -10.52 -0.14
C PHE A 106 9.44 -11.15 0.10
N TRP A 107 10.52 -10.40 -0.15
CA TRP A 107 11.87 -10.86 0.14
C TRP A 107 12.06 -11.16 1.63
N LYS A 108 11.73 -10.19 2.49
CA LYS A 108 11.87 -10.32 3.94
C LYS A 108 10.94 -11.37 4.56
N SER A 109 9.84 -11.68 3.89
CA SER A 109 8.91 -12.75 4.29
C SER A 109 9.27 -14.14 3.73
N GLY A 110 10.39 -14.28 3.00
CA GLY A 110 10.82 -15.56 2.42
C GLY A 110 10.06 -16.01 1.17
N ASN A 111 9.25 -15.13 0.56
CA ASN A 111 8.39 -15.42 -0.58
C ASN A 111 9.08 -15.09 -1.91
N ALA A 112 10.12 -15.87 -2.27
CA ALA A 112 10.97 -15.62 -3.43
C ALA A 112 10.22 -15.53 -4.77
N LEU A 113 9.21 -16.40 -4.99
CA LEU A 113 8.40 -16.38 -6.21
C LEU A 113 7.66 -15.05 -6.39
N PHE A 114 7.02 -14.56 -5.31
CA PHE A 114 6.30 -13.30 -5.32
C PHE A 114 7.25 -12.09 -5.39
N HIS A 115 8.43 -12.19 -4.77
CA HIS A 115 9.49 -11.20 -4.91
C HIS A 115 9.90 -11.05 -6.38
N ALA A 116 10.26 -12.15 -7.05
CA ALA A 116 10.64 -12.16 -8.46
C ALA A 116 9.52 -11.63 -9.37
N SER A 117 8.28 -12.06 -9.12
CA SER A 117 7.10 -11.60 -9.87
C SER A 117 6.88 -10.09 -9.74
N THR A 118 7.09 -9.56 -8.53
CA THR A 118 6.96 -8.12 -8.25
C THR A 118 8.06 -7.32 -8.94
N LEU A 119 9.31 -7.79 -8.91
CA LEU A 119 10.42 -7.17 -9.64
C LEU A 119 10.19 -7.16 -11.15
N HIS A 120 9.70 -8.27 -11.71
CA HIS A 120 9.33 -8.35 -13.12
C HIS A 120 8.26 -7.32 -13.47
N ARG A 121 7.22 -7.18 -12.63
CA ARG A 121 6.17 -6.17 -12.84
C ARG A 121 6.71 -4.74 -12.77
N LEU A 122 7.59 -4.47 -11.81
CA LEU A 122 8.26 -3.18 -11.66
C LEU A 122 9.14 -2.84 -12.87
N TYR A 123 9.89 -3.81 -13.40
CA TYR A 123 10.73 -3.64 -14.58
C TYR A 123 9.93 -3.19 -15.79
N HIS A 124 8.83 -3.89 -16.10
CA HIS A 124 7.94 -3.51 -17.22
C HIS A 124 7.36 -2.10 -17.03
N LEU A 125 6.88 -1.80 -15.82
CA LEU A 125 6.34 -0.47 -15.51
C LEU A 125 7.39 0.63 -15.68
N SER A 126 8.63 0.38 -15.24
CA SER A 126 9.71 1.35 -15.31
C SER A 126 10.11 1.65 -16.75
N ARG A 127 10.11 0.63 -17.61
CA ARG A 127 10.35 0.77 -19.06
C ARG A 127 9.27 1.60 -19.76
N GLU A 128 8.00 1.38 -19.43
CA GLU A 128 6.90 2.17 -19.99
C GLU A 128 6.98 3.64 -19.56
N MET A 129 7.42 3.90 -18.33
CA MET A 129 7.55 5.26 -17.79
C MET A 129 8.73 6.06 -18.33
N ARG A 130 9.87 5.42 -18.58
CA ARG A 130 11.11 6.09 -18.98
C ARG A 130 11.52 5.65 -20.38
N LYS A 131 11.16 6.44 -21.39
CA LYS A 131 11.59 6.22 -22.79
C LYS A 131 13.12 6.25 -22.98
N ASN A 132 13.88 6.77 -21.99
CA ASN A 132 15.33 6.98 -22.05
C ASN A 132 16.08 6.35 -20.84
N LEU A 133 15.73 5.15 -20.41
CA LEU A 133 16.55 4.41 -19.42
C LEU A 133 17.95 4.16 -20.00
N THR A 134 18.99 4.46 -19.23
CA THR A 134 20.37 4.14 -19.62
C THR A 134 20.59 2.63 -19.55
N GLN A 135 21.52 2.09 -20.35
CA GLN A 135 21.84 0.66 -20.33
C GLN A 135 22.28 0.19 -18.93
N ASP A 136 22.99 1.05 -18.19
CA ASP A 136 23.43 0.76 -16.82
C ASP A 136 22.27 0.60 -15.82
N GLU A 137 21.18 1.36 -15.99
CA GLU A 137 19.97 1.21 -15.18
C GLU A 137 19.16 -0.02 -15.60
N MET A 138 19.29 -0.50 -16.84
CA MET A 138 18.62 -1.72 -17.31
C MET A 138 19.32 -3.01 -16.87
N GLN A 139 20.63 -2.96 -16.59
CA GLN A 139 21.42 -4.12 -16.17
C GLN A 139 21.37 -4.38 -14.66
N ARG A 140 20.87 -3.43 -13.86
CA ARG A 140 20.75 -3.52 -12.40
C ARG A 140 19.32 -3.85 -11.96
#